data_AF-A0A521RNX0-F1
#
_entry.id   AF-A0A521RNX0-F1
#
_cell.length_a   1.000
_cell.length_b   1.000
_cell.length_c   1.000
_cell.angle_alpha   90.00
_cell.angle_beta   90.00
_cell.angle_gamma   90.00
#
_symmetry.space_group_name_H-M   'P 1'
#
loop_
_entity.id
_entity.type
_entity.pdbx_description
1 polymer ?
#
loop_
_entity_poly.entity_id
_entity_poly.type
_entity_poly.pdbx_seq_one_letter_code
_entity_poly.pdbx_strand_id
1 'polypeptide(L)' 'MRSRPPSASEQLRQLLGEPWPFPGRPPTHDLSTWTVTDDWPADVPVTEAEIDVFERWFGDLFDELFGPHS' A
#
# COMPACT_ATOMS: atom_id res chain seq x y z
N MET A 1 -16.13 -28.93 14.47
CA MET A 1 -16.54 -27.72 13.72
C MET A 1 -15.29 -26.90 13.47
N ARG A 2 -14.92 -26.61 12.22
CA ARG A 2 -13.74 -25.79 11.89
C ARG A 2 -14.21 -24.34 11.79
N SER A 3 -13.72 -23.46 12.64
CA SER A 3 -14.06 -22.03 12.63
C SER A 3 -13.57 -21.39 11.32
N ARG A 4 -14.41 -20.54 10.71
CA ARG A 4 -14.07 -19.78 9.51
C ARG A 4 -12.87 -18.86 9.82
N PRO A 5 -11.90 -18.71 8.90
CA PRO A 5 -10.85 -17.72 9.07
C PRO A 5 -11.45 -16.31 9.21
N PRO A 6 -10.84 -15.43 10.04
CA PRO A 6 -11.35 -14.09 10.27
C PRO A 6 -11.35 -13.31 8.96
N SER A 7 -12.44 -12.60 8.70
CA SER A 7 -12.55 -11.64 7.61
C SER A 7 -11.51 -10.52 7.75
N ALA A 8 -11.18 -9.86 6.65
CA ALA A 8 -10.30 -8.69 6.67
C ALA A 8 -10.80 -7.60 7.65
N SER A 9 -12.11 -7.44 7.79
CA SER A 9 -12.70 -6.49 8.74
C SER A 9 -12.42 -6.87 10.20
N GLU A 10 -12.47 -8.16 10.54
CA GLU A 10 -12.17 -8.65 11.90
C GLU A 10 -10.68 -8.53 12.23
N GLN A 11 -9.81 -8.78 11.24
CA GLN A 11 -8.36 -8.61 11.40
C GLN A 11 -8.01 -7.13 11.61
N LEU A 12 -8.60 -6.21 10.84
CA LEU A 12 -8.41 -4.77 11.01
C LEU A 12 -8.82 -4.28 12.41
N ARG A 13 -9.94 -4.78 12.95
CA ARG A 13 -10.38 -4.43 14.32
C ARG A 13 -9.39 -4.89 15.39
N GLN A 14 -8.82 -6.09 15.23
CA GLN A 14 -7.80 -6.59 16.16
C GLN A 14 -6.51 -5.78 16.13
N LEU A 15 -6.10 -5.32 14.94
CA LEU A 15 -4.92 -4.47 14.77
C LEU A 15 -5.11 -3.07 15.35
N LEU A 16 -6.27 -2.46 15.10
CA LEU A 16 -6.55 -1.07 15.49
C LEU A 16 -6.93 -0.92 16.96
N GLY A 17 -7.36 -2.00 17.63
CA GLY A 17 -7.98 -1.94 18.95
C GLY A 17 -9.38 -1.30 18.90
N GLU A 18 -10.27 -1.67 19.81
CA GLU A 18 -11.62 -1.09 19.86
C GLU A 18 -11.71 0.11 20.83
N PRO A 19 -12.55 1.12 20.55
CA PRO A 19 -13.33 1.31 19.33
C PRO A 19 -12.70 2.30 18.35
N TRP A 20 -13.14 2.20 17.10
CA TRP A 20 -12.85 3.12 16.00
C TRP A 20 -12.80 4.59 16.49
N PRO A 21 -11.66 5.29 16.37
CA PRO A 21 -11.46 6.57 17.06
C PRO A 21 -12.30 7.72 16.49
N PHE A 22 -13.01 7.51 15.37
CA PHE A 22 -13.82 8.52 14.71
C PHE A 22 -15.33 8.26 14.94
N PRO A 23 -16.10 9.23 15.44
CA PRO A 23 -17.54 9.06 15.57
C PRO A 23 -18.21 8.92 14.19
N GLY A 24 -18.75 7.75 13.88
CA GLY A 24 -19.51 7.49 12.66
C GLY A 24 -19.23 6.12 12.03
N ARG A 25 -20.10 5.72 11.08
CA ARG A 25 -19.82 4.59 10.18
C ARG A 25 -18.55 4.96 9.39
N PRO A 26 -17.58 4.04 9.19
CA PRO A 26 -16.50 4.27 8.24
C PRO A 26 -17.10 4.80 6.95
N PRO A 27 -16.56 5.88 6.36
CA PRO A 27 -17.06 6.39 5.09
C PRO A 27 -17.24 5.20 4.15
N THR A 28 -18.45 5.02 3.63
CA THR A 28 -18.68 4.05 2.57
C THR A 28 -17.57 4.27 1.55
N HIS A 29 -16.89 3.20 1.11
CA HIS A 29 -15.74 3.22 0.20
C HIS A 29 -16.13 3.74 -1.20
N ASP A 30 -16.78 4.90 -1.24
CA ASP A 30 -17.12 5.61 -2.45
C ASP A 30 -15.85 6.30 -2.91
N LEU A 31 -15.15 5.60 -3.80
CA LEU A 31 -13.92 6.06 -4.42
C LEU A 31 -14.09 7.43 -5.10
N SER A 32 -15.32 7.84 -5.43
CA SER A 32 -15.59 9.16 -5.99
C SER A 32 -15.36 10.31 -4.99
N THR A 33 -15.33 10.01 -3.69
CA THR A 33 -15.02 10.97 -2.62
C THR A 33 -13.53 11.06 -2.32
N TRP A 34 -12.72 10.16 -2.88
CA TRP A 34 -11.27 10.16 -2.64
C TRP A 34 -10.62 11.26 -3.49
N THR A 35 -10.01 12.21 -2.81
CA THR A 35 -9.16 13.21 -3.45
C THR A 35 -7.74 12.66 -3.49
N VAL A 36 -7.22 12.39 -4.69
CA VAL A 36 -5.80 12.06 -4.88
C VAL A 36 -5.06 13.39 -4.97
N THR A 37 -4.23 13.67 -3.98
CA THR A 37 -3.39 14.87 -3.92
C THR A 37 -1.95 14.43 -4.04
N ASP A 38 -1.24 14.99 -5.03
CA ASP A 38 0.20 14.78 -5.19
C ASP A 38 0.93 15.86 -4.41
N ASP A 39 1.06 15.65 -3.09
CA ASP A 39 1.75 16.57 -2.18
C ASP A 39 3.27 16.32 -2.14
N TRP A 40 3.82 15.67 -3.17
CA TRP A 40 5.23 15.31 -3.21
C TRP A 40 6.09 16.54 -3.52
N PRO A 41 7.30 16.63 -2.92
CA PRO A 41 8.25 17.67 -3.28
C PRO A 41 8.68 17.52 -4.73
N ALA A 42 9.15 18.62 -5.34
CA ALA A 42 9.65 18.62 -6.71
C ALA A 42 10.74 17.56 -6.94
N ASP A 43 11.57 17.34 -5.91
CA ASP A 43 12.56 16.26 -5.84
C ASP A 43 12.32 15.45 -4.57
N VAL A 44 12.05 14.16 -4.73
CA VAL A 44 11.97 13.21 -3.62
C VAL A 44 13.39 12.70 -3.35
N PRO A 45 13.98 12.97 -2.19
CA PRO A 45 15.30 12.46 -1.88
C PRO A 45 15.21 10.95 -1.69
N VAL A 46 15.97 10.20 -2.49
CA VAL A 46 16.12 8.74 -2.37
C VAL A 46 17.60 8.44 -2.10
N THR A 47 17.85 7.54 -1.17
CA THR A 47 19.21 7.08 -0.83
C THR A 47 19.61 5.85 -1.65
N GLU A 48 20.91 5.63 -1.82
CA GLU A 48 21.44 4.43 -2.50
C GLU A 48 20.91 3.13 -1.88
N ALA A 49 20.78 3.06 -0.56
CA ALA A 49 20.24 1.89 0.13
C ALA A 49 18.75 1.65 -0.18
N GLU A 50 17.97 2.71 -0.43
CA GLU A 50 16.57 2.58 -0.85
C GLU A 50 16.47 2.16 -2.32
N ILE A 51 17.39 2.63 -3.17
CA ILE A 51 17.51 2.19 -4.57
C ILE A 51 17.83 0.70 -4.61
N ASP A 52 18.80 0.22 -3.83
CA ASP A 52 19.16 -1.21 -3.73
C ASP A 52 17.97 -2.09 -3.36
N VAL A 53 17.14 -1.63 -2.41
CA VAL A 53 15.91 -2.34 -2.03
C VAL A 53 14.95 -2.37 -3.21
N PHE A 54 14.74 -1.24 -3.88
CA PHE A 54 13.82 -1.14 -5.02
C PHE A 54 14.25 -2.06 -6.18
N GLU A 55 15.53 -2.04 -6.54
CA GLU A 55 16.11 -2.90 -7.58
C GLU A 55 16.05 -4.38 -7.22
N ARG A 56 16.17 -4.74 -5.93
CA ARG A 56 16.05 -6.16 -5.53
C ARG A 56 14.66 -6.75 -5.74
N TRP A 57 13.61 -5.92 -5.74
CA TRP A 57 12.23 -6.38 -5.99
C TRP A 57 11.82 -6.28 -7.45
N PHE A 58 12.37 -5.31 -8.19
CA PHE A 58 11.96 -5.00 -9.57
C PHE A 58 13.05 -5.24 -10.62
N GLY A 59 14.25 -5.67 -10.24
CA GLY A 59 15.39 -5.83 -11.13
C GLY A 59 15.08 -6.78 -12.30
N ASP A 60 14.54 -7.96 -12.02
CA ASP A 60 14.16 -8.93 -13.06
C ASP A 60 13.10 -8.36 -14.04
N LEU A 61 12.17 -7.53 -13.54
CA LEU A 61 11.16 -6.87 -14.38
C LEU A 61 11.80 -5.79 -15.26
N PHE A 62 12.78 -5.04 -14.74
CA PHE A 62 13.49 -4.04 -15.53
C PHE A 62 14.42 -4.66 -16.56
N ASP A 63 15.08 -5.77 -16.23
CA ASP A 63 15.88 -6.52 -17.20
C ASP A 63 15.01 -7.14 -18.30
N GLU A 64 13.76 -7.52 -18.00
CA GLU A 64 12.81 -7.95 -19.03
C GLU A 64 12.33 -6.77 -19.91
N LEU A 65 12.03 -5.62 -19.30
CA LEU A 65 11.46 -4.47 -20.02
C LEU A 65 12.50 -3.66 -20.80
N PHE A 66 13.74 -3.60 -20.30
CA PHE A 66 14.82 -2.72 -20.77
C PHE A 66 16.14 -3.45 -21.02
N GLY A 67 16.23 -4.74 -20.70
CA GLY A 67 17.42 -5.52 -20.98
C GLY A 67 17.68 -5.66 -22.48
N PRO A 68 18.91 -6.06 -22.86
CA PRO A 68 19.34 -6.06 -24.24
C PRO A 68 18.62 -7.15 -25.05
N HIS A 69 17.48 -6.78 -25.63
CA HIS A 69 16.82 -7.49 -26.73
C HIS A 69 16.69 -6.51 -27.90
N SER A 70 17.83 -6.11 -28.49
CA SER A 70 17.95 -5.40 -29.77
C SER A 70 19.20 -5.84 -30.51
#